data_AF-A0A7E4ZQX7-F1
#
_entry.id   AF-A0A7E4ZQX7-F1
#
_cell.length_a   1.000
_cell.length_b   1.000
_cell.length_c   1.000
_cell.angle_alpha   90.00
_cell.angle_beta   90.00
_cell.angle_gamma   90.00
#
_symmetry.space_group_name_H-M   'P 1'
#
loop_
_entity.id
_entity.type
_entity.pdbx_description
1 polymer ?
#
loop_
_entity_poly.entity_id
_entity_poly.type
_entity_poly.pdbx_seq_one_letter_code
_entity_poly.pdbx_strand_id
1 'polypeptide(L)'
;MSNTTATVITLDTLITVPDAYFPDAVWNLAAVVWGWPLNIFILYAGLGPRVKGRFKYAIIGMTACQLYGTVGETLLYTLYFVFQQTKTPITVLQCSVVRRVLQVTVNPPTMSILVSSIHPKT
;
A
#
# COMPACT_ATOMS: atom_id res chain seq x y z
N MET A 1 24.60 26.08 23.14
CA MET A 1 23.25 25.65 23.56
C MET A 1 22.28 26.15 22.49
N SER A 2 21.87 25.27 21.58
CA SER A 2 20.93 25.61 20.51
C SER A 2 19.53 25.61 21.10
N ASN A 3 18.86 26.76 21.13
CA ASN A 3 17.45 26.86 21.50
C ASN A 3 16.62 26.15 20.43
N THR A 4 16.25 24.89 20.67
CA THR A 4 15.24 24.18 19.90
C THR A 4 13.88 24.78 20.27
N THR A 5 13.50 25.86 19.59
CA THR A 5 12.11 26.33 19.61
C THR A 5 11.26 25.25 18.99
N ALA A 6 10.52 24.53 19.82
CA ALA A 6 9.53 23.56 19.38
C ALA A 6 8.47 24.29 18.54
N THR A 7 8.60 24.21 17.22
CA THR A 7 7.57 24.67 16.29
C THR A 7 6.32 23.83 16.52
N VAL A 8 5.28 24.44 17.09
CA VAL A 8 3.98 23.81 17.27
C VAL A 8 3.38 23.54 15.89
N ILE A 9 3.46 22.30 15.44
CA ILE A 9 2.89 21.85 14.17
C ILE A 9 1.37 21.75 14.37
N THR A 10 0.63 22.74 13.88
CA THR A 10 -0.84 22.70 13.86
C THR A 10 -1.34 21.96 12.61
N LEU A 11 -2.58 21.46 12.63
CA LEU A 11 -3.15 20.65 11.53
C LEU A 11 -3.14 21.37 10.16
N ASP A 12 -3.20 22.70 10.18
CA ASP A 12 -3.25 23.56 9.00
C ASP A 12 -1.85 23.97 8.49
N THR A 13 -0.79 23.47 9.12
CA THR A 13 0.56 23.73 8.63
C THR A 13 0.73 23.14 7.24
N LEU A 14 1.12 24.00 6.30
CA LEU A 14 1.48 23.61 4.95
C LEU A 14 2.88 23.00 4.99
N ILE A 15 2.99 21.75 4.57
CA ILE A 15 4.26 21.04 4.52
C ILE A 15 4.54 20.68 3.06
N THR A 16 5.75 20.99 2.62
CA THR A 16 6.32 20.47 1.37
C THR A 16 7.01 19.15 1.66
N VAL A 17 6.74 18.14 0.83
CA VAL A 17 7.39 16.82 0.96
C VAL A 17 8.90 17.00 0.82
N PRO A 18 9.72 16.53 1.78
CA PRO A 18 11.18 16.69 1.73
C PRO A 18 11.78 15.91 0.56
N ASP A 19 12.80 16.46 -0.09
CA ASP A 19 13.44 15.79 -1.24
C ASP A 19 14.10 14.45 -0.91
N ALA A 20 14.47 14.25 0.36
CA ALA A 20 15.01 12.99 0.86
C ALA A 20 14.04 11.80 0.71
N TYR A 21 12.72 12.04 0.61
CA TYR A 21 11.73 10.97 0.43
C TYR A 21 11.66 10.41 -0.99
N PHE A 22 12.23 11.10 -1.97
CA PHE A 22 12.16 10.72 -3.38
C PHE A 22 12.81 9.37 -3.69
N PRO A 23 14.10 9.12 -3.35
CA PRO A 23 14.74 7.84 -3.65
C PRO A 23 14.01 6.68 -2.98
N ASP A 24 13.56 6.85 -1.74
CA ASP A 24 12.81 5.83 -1.00
C ASP A 24 11.47 5.51 -1.65
N ALA A 25 10.74 6.53 -2.11
CA ALA A 25 9.47 6.34 -2.81
C ALA A 25 9.66 5.60 -4.13
N VAL A 26 10.73 5.89 -4.88
CA VAL A 26 11.06 5.21 -6.15
C VAL A 26 11.39 3.74 -5.92
N TRP A 27 12.22 3.43 -4.93
CA TRP A 27 12.56 2.04 -4.60
C TRP A 27 11.35 1.23 -4.16
N ASN A 28 10.49 1.81 -3.31
CA ASN A 28 9.27 1.15 -2.86
C ASN A 28 8.27 0.96 -4.01
N LEU A 29 8.10 1.97 -4.88
CA LEU A 29 7.23 1.85 -6.04
C LEU A 29 7.72 0.75 -6.98
N ALA A 30 9.02 0.67 -7.25
CA ALA A 30 9.61 -0.37 -8.09
C ALA A 30 9.37 -1.77 -7.51
N ALA A 31 9.48 -1.94 -6.19
CA ALA A 31 9.21 -3.21 -5.52
C ALA A 31 7.72 -3.61 -5.59
N VAL A 32 6.80 -2.65 -5.38
CA VAL A 32 5.36 -2.91 -5.36
C VAL A 32 4.80 -3.17 -6.77
N VAL A 33 5.29 -2.45 -7.78
CA VAL A 33 4.82 -2.58 -9.17
C VAL A 33 5.05 -4.00 -9.72
N TRP A 34 6.14 -4.66 -9.33
CA TRP A 34 6.39 -6.06 -9.71
C TRP A 34 5.37 -7.05 -9.12
N GLY A 35 4.68 -6.68 -8.04
CA GLY A 35 3.60 -7.49 -7.45
C GLY A 35 2.35 -7.58 -8.33
N TRP A 36 2.10 -6.61 -9.22
CA TRP A 36 0.92 -6.58 -10.09
C TRP A 36 0.85 -7.76 -11.05
N PRO A 37 1.85 -8.00 -11.93
CA PRO A 37 1.77 -9.08 -12.91
C PRO A 37 1.64 -10.45 -12.24
N LEU A 38 2.32 -10.66 -11.10
CA LEU A 38 2.25 -11.92 -10.36
C LEU A 38 0.84 -12.16 -9.79
N ASN A 39 0.26 -11.17 -9.12
CA ASN A 39 -1.07 -11.29 -8.53
C ASN A 39 -2.15 -11.46 -9.60
N ILE A 40 -2.07 -10.71 -10.70
CA ILE A 40 -3.00 -10.84 -11.83
C ILE A 40 -2.90 -12.24 -12.46
N PHE A 41 -1.67 -12.75 -12.65
CA PHE A 41 -1.44 -14.08 -13.20
C PHE A 41 -2.05 -15.18 -12.31
N ILE A 42 -1.83 -15.11 -10.99
CA ILE A 42 -2.40 -16.08 -10.05
C ILE A 42 -3.94 -15.99 -10.03
N LEU A 43 -4.51 -14.78 -10.07
CA LEU A 43 -5.96 -14.61 -10.12
C LEU A 43 -6.56 -15.23 -11.39
N TYR A 44 -5.93 -14.96 -12.54
CA TYR A 44 -6.34 -15.50 -13.84
C TYR A 44 -6.24 -17.03 -13.89
N ALA A 45 -5.10 -17.59 -13.46
CA ALA A 45 -4.90 -19.03 -13.39
C ALA A 45 -5.87 -19.69 -12.40
N GLY A 46 -6.12 -19.03 -11.25
CA GLY A 46 -7.04 -19.45 -10.22
C GLY A 46 -8.49 -19.49 -10.70
N LEU A 47 -8.95 -18.52 -11.49
CA LEU A 47 -10.32 -18.52 -12.03
C LEU A 47 -10.53 -19.58 -13.12
N GLY A 48 -9.46 -20.12 -13.69
CA GLY A 48 -9.53 -21.15 -14.73
C GLY A 48 -10.23 -22.45 -14.29
N PRO A 49 -10.86 -23.18 -15.23
CA PRO A 49 -11.51 -24.47 -14.95
C PRO A 49 -10.52 -25.61 -14.67
N ARG A 50 -9.23 -25.40 -14.98
CA ARG A 50 -8.17 -26.41 -14.82
C ARG A 50 -7.72 -26.59 -13.36
N VAL A 51 -7.85 -25.57 -12.53
CA VAL A 51 -7.47 -25.63 -11.12
C VAL A 51 -8.66 -26.16 -10.31
N LYS A 52 -8.54 -27.39 -9.83
CA LYS A 52 -9.49 -28.04 -8.91
C LYS A 52 -8.78 -28.27 -7.58
N GLY A 53 -9.36 -27.79 -6.50
CA GLY A 53 -8.81 -27.98 -5.16
C GLY A 53 -9.64 -27.27 -4.10
N ARG A 54 -9.70 -27.86 -2.90
CA ARG A 54 -10.41 -27.30 -1.74
C ARG A 54 -9.90 -25.90 -1.36
N PHE A 55 -8.63 -25.61 -1.65
CA PHE A 55 -7.97 -24.33 -1.35
C PHE A 55 -8.10 -23.27 -2.46
N LYS A 56 -8.76 -23.58 -3.59
CA LYS A 56 -8.87 -22.66 -4.73
C LYS A 56 -9.42 -21.28 -4.33
N TYR A 57 -10.54 -21.26 -3.62
CA TYR A 57 -11.19 -20.01 -3.21
C TYR A 57 -10.39 -19.24 -2.17
N ALA A 58 -9.67 -19.94 -1.29
CA ALA A 58 -8.80 -19.30 -0.30
C ALA A 58 -7.61 -18.61 -0.99
N ILE A 59 -6.97 -19.27 -1.97
CA ILE A 59 -5.88 -18.68 -2.75
C ILE A 59 -6.38 -17.46 -3.53
N ILE A 60 -7.50 -17.59 -4.25
CA ILE A 60 -8.08 -16.47 -5.01
C ILE A 60 -8.40 -15.28 -4.09
N GLY A 61 -9.01 -15.54 -2.93
CA GLY A 61 -9.31 -14.49 -1.94
C GLY A 61 -8.05 -13.81 -1.41
N MET A 62 -7.01 -14.57 -1.08
CA MET A 62 -5.74 -14.04 -0.60
C MET A 62 -5.05 -13.19 -1.68
N THR A 63 -4.97 -13.69 -2.92
CA THR A 63 -4.39 -12.96 -4.04
C THR A 63 -5.18 -11.70 -4.38
N ALA A 64 -6.52 -11.72 -4.27
CA ALA A 64 -7.36 -10.54 -4.47
C ALA A 64 -7.07 -9.48 -3.39
N CYS A 65 -6.94 -9.88 -2.12
CA CYS A 65 -6.55 -8.98 -1.04
C CYS A 65 -5.15 -8.39 -1.26
N GLN A 66 -4.17 -9.21 -1.69
CA GLN A 66 -2.83 -8.73 -2.03
C GLN A 66 -2.84 -7.74 -3.20
N LEU A 67 -3.65 -8.01 -4.24
CA LEU A 67 -3.81 -7.09 -5.36
C LEU A 67 -4.41 -5.75 -4.90
N TYR A 68 -5.43 -5.79 -4.03
CA TYR A 68 -6.01 -4.59 -3.44
C TYR A 68 -4.98 -3.77 -2.62
N GLY A 69 -4.17 -4.45 -1.81
CA GLY A 69 -3.10 -3.83 -1.02
C GLY A 69 -2.04 -3.17 -1.91
N THR A 70 -1.53 -3.92 -2.89
CA THR A 70 -0.52 -3.41 -3.84
C THR A 70 -1.04 -2.21 -4.63
N VAL A 71 -2.28 -2.24 -5.15
CA VAL A 71 -2.89 -1.08 -5.82
C VAL A 71 -2.94 0.14 -4.91
N GLY A 72 -3.34 -0.03 -3.65
CA GLY A 72 -3.38 1.06 -2.67
C GLY A 72 -2.00 1.67 -2.39
N GLU A 73 -0.97 0.84 -2.21
CA GLU A 73 0.41 1.31 -2.02
C GLU A 73 0.96 1.99 -3.29
N THR A 74 0.68 1.43 -4.47
CA THR A 74 1.10 2.02 -5.75
C THR A 74 0.49 3.41 -5.91
N LEU A 75 -0.79 3.57 -5.55
CA LEU A 75 -1.49 4.85 -5.60
C LEU A 75 -0.89 5.85 -4.60
N LEU A 76 -0.56 5.41 -3.37
CA LEU A 76 0.07 6.24 -2.36
C LEU A 76 1.42 6.80 -2.85
N TYR A 77 2.31 5.93 -3.35
CA TYR A 77 3.62 6.34 -3.82
C TYR A 77 3.54 7.22 -5.07
N THR A 78 2.58 6.93 -5.97
CA THR A 78 2.34 7.76 -7.16
C THR A 78 1.86 9.15 -6.76
N LEU A 79 0.94 9.27 -5.79
CA LEU A 79 0.49 10.56 -5.27
C LEU A 79 1.65 11.36 -4.67
N TYR A 80 2.49 10.73 -3.84
CA TYR A 80 3.70 11.39 -3.30
C TYR A 80 4.62 11.89 -4.40
N PHE A 81 4.83 11.09 -5.45
CA PHE A 81 5.66 11.46 -6.59
C PHE A 81 5.09 12.68 -7.34
N VAL A 82 3.78 12.69 -7.60
CA VAL A 82 3.09 13.82 -8.25
C VAL A 82 3.22 15.08 -7.41
N PHE A 83 2.92 15.00 -6.11
CA PHE A 83 3.00 16.16 -5.22
C PHE A 83 4.41 16.73 -5.11
N GLN A 84 5.42 15.87 -5.16
CA GLN A 84 6.81 16.31 -5.18
C GLN A 84 7.18 17.00 -6.50
N GLN A 85 6.75 16.45 -7.65
CA GLN A 85 6.99 17.08 -8.95
C GLN A 85 6.31 18.43 -9.09
N THR A 86 5.07 18.56 -8.63
CA THR A 86 4.31 19.82 -8.71
C THR A 86 4.67 20.82 -7.61
N LYS A 87 5.47 20.41 -6.62
CA LYS A 87 5.80 21.19 -5.42
C LYS A 87 4.56 21.76 -4.73
N THR A 88 3.43 21.06 -4.82
CA THR A 88 2.17 21.53 -4.26
C THR A 88 2.21 21.33 -2.75
N PRO A 89 2.04 22.39 -1.94
CA PRO A 89 2.01 22.25 -0.49
C PRO A 89 0.73 21.51 -0.08
N ILE A 90 0.86 20.55 0.82
CA ILE A 90 -0.26 19.76 1.36
C ILE A 90 -0.35 20.04 2.86
N THR A 91 -1.57 20.03 3.40
CA THR A 91 -1.74 20.16 4.86
C THR A 91 -1.41 18.83 5.57
N VAL A 92 -0.96 18.92 6.81
CA VAL A 92 -0.71 17.73 7.66
C VAL A 92 -1.95 16.84 7.75
N LEU A 93 -3.13 17.46 7.85
CA LEU A 93 -4.40 16.74 7.87
C LEU A 93 -4.62 15.92 6.60
N GLN A 94 -4.46 16.53 5.42
CA GLN A 94 -4.64 15.84 4.14
C GLN A 94 -3.67 14.67 4.00
N CYS A 95 -2.39 14.87 4.33
CA CYS A 95 -1.39 13.81 4.31
C CYS A 95 -1.76 12.66 5.26
N SER A 96 -2.19 12.98 6.49
CA SER A 96 -2.58 11.98 7.49
C SER A 96 -3.83 11.19 7.08
N VAL A 97 -4.84 11.85 6.50
CA VAL A 97 -6.05 11.21 6.00
C VAL A 97 -5.73 10.28 4.83
N VAL A 98 -5.00 10.75 3.83
CA VAL A 98 -4.58 9.94 2.67
C VAL A 98 -3.79 8.73 3.14
N ARG A 99 -2.83 8.93 4.06
CA ARG A 99 -2.03 7.84 4.61
C ARG A 99 -2.88 6.83 5.36
N ARG A 100 -3.84 7.26 6.19
CA ARG A 100 -4.73 6.35 6.91
C ARG A 100 -5.64 5.56 5.99
N VAL A 101 -6.29 6.22 5.03
CA VAL A 101 -7.19 5.56 4.08
C VAL A 101 -6.44 4.51 3.26
N LEU A 102 -5.22 4.84 2.81
CA LEU A 102 -4.41 3.91 2.03
C LEU A 102 -3.72 2.85 2.90
N GLN A 103 -3.39 3.12 4.16
CA GLN A 103 -2.88 2.07 5.07
C GLN A 103 -3.93 1.01 5.40
N VAL A 104 -5.23 1.34 5.35
CA VAL A 104 -6.29 0.34 5.52
C VAL A 104 -6.24 -0.73 4.41
N THR A 105 -5.68 -0.44 3.23
CA THR A 105 -5.57 -1.44 2.16
C THR A 105 -4.54 -2.53 2.44
N VAL A 106 -3.63 -2.32 3.40
CA VAL A 106 -2.55 -3.25 3.76
C VAL A 106 -3.00 -4.27 4.83
N ASN A 107 -4.09 -3.99 5.55
CA ASN A 107 -4.61 -4.87 6.60
C ASN A 107 -5.29 -6.17 6.10
N PRO A 108 -6.10 -6.15 5.01
CA PRO A 108 -6.72 -7.38 4.50
C PRO A 108 -5.71 -8.47 4.08
N PRO A 109 -4.58 -8.15 3.40
CA PRO A 109 -3.52 -9.13 3.12
C PRO A 109 -3.01 -9.87 4.35
N THR A 110 -2.69 -9.17 5.43
CA THR A 110 -2.10 -9.79 6.65
C THR A 110 -3.11 -10.68 7.35
N MET A 111 -4.38 -10.26 7.42
CA MET A 111 -5.47 -11.07 7.96
C MET A 111 -5.76 -12.30 7.10
N SER A 112 -5.68 -12.19 5.77
CA SER A 112 -5.94 -13.31 4.85
C SER A 112 -4.93 -14.45 4.99
N ILE A 113 -3.66 -14.13 5.29
CA ILE A 113 -2.62 -15.11 5.59
C ILE A 113 -2.94 -15.85 6.89
N LEU A 114 -3.31 -15.11 7.94
CA LEU A 114 -3.71 -15.66 9.24
C LEU A 114 -4.90 -16.63 9.12
N VAL A 115 -5.93 -16.27 8.36
CA VAL A 115 -7.11 -17.13 8.16
C VAL A 115 -6.72 -18.41 7.40
N SER A 116 -5.82 -18.31 6.42
CA SER A 116 -5.36 -19.47 5.65
C SER A 116 -4.48 -20.43 6.46
N SER A 117 -3.75 -19.93 7.47
CA SER A 117 -2.85 -20.75 8.28
C SER A 117 -3.56 -21.51 9.42
N ILE A 118 -4.74 -21.05 9.85
CA ILE A 118 -5.52 -21.67 10.94
C ILE A 118 -6.36 -22.87 10.45
N HIS A 119 -6.47 -23.11 9.13
CA HIS A 119 -7.29 -24.21 8.64
C HIS A 119 -6.72 -25.59 9.01
N PRO A 120 -7.41 -26.39 9.85
CA PRO A 120 -6.91 -27.68 10.30
C PRO A 120 -6.84 -28.67 9.14
N LYS A 121 -5.69 -29.35 9.02
CA LYS A 121 -5.51 -30.50 8.13
C LYS A 121 -6.53 -31.57 8.54
N THR A 122 -7.62 -31.67 7.79
CA THR A 122 -8.62 -32.75 7.88
C THR A 122 -8.67 -33.47 6.55
#